data_AF-A0A8S2TJ62-F1
#
_entry.id   AF-A0A8S2TJ62-F1
#
_cell.length_a   1.000
_cell.length_b   1.000
_cell.length_c   1.000
_cell.angle_alpha   90.00
_cell.angle_beta   90.00
_cell.angle_gamma   90.00
#
_symmetry.space_group_name_H-M   'P 1'
#
loop_
_entity.id
_entity.type
_entity.pdbx_description
1 polymer ?
#
loop_
_entity_poly.entity_id
_entity_poly.type
_entity_poly.pdbx_seq_one_letter_code
_entity_poly.pdbx_strand_id
1 'polypeptide(L)'
;LRQENTKLIESNEHIQRQYNQYRIEQQANNDSRQKTSTEFEERGRKELVQANKNKEELINTLERKLLEKDNIIKELQHAQYSYEPKDLQLDFEIRIESLEQEAATGERFTEVYSESIPIRNQQADRFLNSIQYGNSNNTSRSEILRQECQIRDQKSEQLLNEKKLIIVENERHISELQTVIRDQEREINNANAKLQQIQQSLNTQQHELDNCRQKRDILTVDLNIAIEENEAHLDRIRALERQLEMTQTRNITPEQIAHYQGIIEDLKAQLRHREDSIQNLQRTIDDSDRTLKETRQSHNTVQSDYNRTQLHYEQMENQYKADLEDRDQTIVSLRKKLVAKDDEIDKLRQSDIAKEVVINKLRSKSRES
;
A
#
# COMPACT_ATOMS: atom_id res chain seq x y z
N LEU A 1 -12.69 -47.69 57.56
CA LEU A 1 -12.77 -46.44 58.37
C LEU A 1 -11.44 -45.69 58.52
N ARG A 2 -10.56 -45.91 59.51
CA ARG A 2 -9.34 -45.08 59.66
C ARG A 2 -8.40 -45.15 58.44
N GLN A 3 -8.07 -46.34 57.97
CA GLN A 3 -7.27 -46.55 56.74
C GLN A 3 -7.93 -45.99 55.49
N GLU A 4 -9.26 -45.95 55.47
CA GLU A 4 -10.06 -45.48 54.34
C GLU A 4 -10.12 -43.94 54.32
N ASN A 5 -10.18 -43.33 55.51
CA ASN A 5 -10.05 -41.90 55.70
C ASN A 5 -8.63 -41.42 55.35
N THR A 6 -7.59 -42.20 55.66
CA THR A 6 -6.22 -41.91 55.22
C THR A 6 -6.09 -41.92 53.69
N LYS A 7 -6.69 -42.91 53.00
CA LYS A 7 -6.70 -42.96 51.53
C LYS A 7 -7.45 -41.78 50.89
N LEU A 8 -8.54 -41.33 51.51
CA LEU A 8 -9.28 -40.14 51.04
C LEU A 8 -8.47 -38.86 51.22
N ILE A 9 -7.76 -38.71 52.34
CA ILE A 9 -6.87 -37.57 52.57
C ILE A 9 -5.74 -37.56 51.54
N GLU A 10 -5.08 -38.69 51.31
CA GLU A 10 -4.01 -38.81 50.30
C GLU A 10 -4.52 -38.52 48.88
N SER A 11 -5.74 -38.97 48.55
CA SER A 11 -6.38 -38.69 47.26
C SER A 11 -6.70 -37.20 47.10
N ASN A 12 -7.21 -36.55 48.14
CA ASN A 12 -7.48 -35.11 48.11
C ASN A 12 -6.20 -34.29 47.98
N GLU A 13 -5.14 -34.67 48.70
CA GLU A 13 -3.84 -34.02 48.56
C GLU A 13 -3.27 -34.18 47.14
N HIS A 14 -3.47 -35.33 46.50
CA HIS A 14 -3.03 -35.55 45.13
C HIS A 14 -3.78 -34.66 44.13
N ILE A 15 -5.10 -34.56 44.26
CA ILE A 15 -5.95 -33.68 43.44
C ILE A 15 -5.54 -32.21 43.64
N GLN A 16 -5.29 -31.79 44.88
CA GLN A 16 -4.84 -30.43 45.19
C GLN A 16 -3.50 -30.10 44.51
N ARG A 17 -2.57 -31.05 44.47
CA ARG A 17 -1.27 -30.88 43.79
C ARG A 17 -1.45 -30.76 42.28
N GLN A 18 -2.30 -31.59 41.67
CA GLN A 18 -2.58 -31.51 40.24
C GLN A 18 -3.24 -30.17 39.85
N TYR A 19 -4.19 -29.70 40.65
CA TYR A 19 -4.84 -28.41 40.43
C TYR A 19 -3.85 -27.23 40.51
N ASN A 20 -2.96 -27.24 41.52
CA ASN A 20 -1.94 -26.20 41.66
C ASN A 20 -0.94 -26.23 40.49
N GLN A 21 -0.57 -27.42 40.02
CA GLN A 21 0.32 -27.57 38.88
C GLN A 21 -0.31 -27.05 37.58
N TYR A 22 -1.58 -27.39 37.33
CA TYR A 22 -2.33 -26.86 36.20
C TYR A 22 -2.45 -25.33 36.24
N ARG A 23 -2.66 -24.75 37.44
CA ARG A 23 -2.72 -23.29 37.61
C ARG A 23 -1.39 -22.61 37.27
N ILE A 24 -0.27 -23.20 37.69
CA ILE A 24 1.09 -22.70 37.39
C ILE A 24 1.36 -22.80 35.88
N GLU A 25 0.99 -23.90 35.24
CA GLU A 25 1.16 -24.08 33.79
C GLU A 25 0.32 -23.08 32.97
N GLN A 26 -0.90 -22.78 33.41
CA GLN A 26 -1.74 -21.76 32.77
C GLN A 26 -1.18 -20.34 32.96
N GLN A 27 -0.64 -20.03 34.14
CA GLN A 27 0.05 -18.75 34.38
C GLN A 27 1.30 -18.62 33.50
N ALA A 28 2.13 -19.65 33.42
CA ALA A 28 3.32 -19.66 32.57
C ALA A 28 2.98 -19.52 31.07
N ASN A 29 1.88 -20.14 30.60
CA ASN A 29 1.40 -19.98 29.23
C ASN A 29 0.88 -18.57 28.93
N ASN A 30 0.18 -17.94 29.88
CA ASN A 30 -0.27 -16.57 29.73
C ASN A 30 0.91 -15.57 29.73
N ASP A 31 1.89 -15.77 30.60
CA ASP A 31 3.10 -14.94 30.64
C ASP A 31 3.92 -15.08 29.36
N SER A 32 4.04 -16.31 28.82
CA SER A 32 4.73 -16.59 27.55
C SER A 32 4.01 -15.93 26.36
N ARG A 33 2.68 -15.97 26.32
CA ARG A 33 1.85 -15.30 25.29
C ARG A 33 1.95 -13.78 25.38
N GLN A 34 1.96 -13.20 26.58
CA GLN A 34 2.16 -11.76 26.76
C GLN A 34 3.56 -11.33 26.32
N LYS A 35 4.58 -12.16 26.57
CA LYS A 35 5.96 -11.90 26.14
C LYS A 35 6.12 -11.93 24.62
N THR A 36 5.51 -12.91 23.93
CA THR A 36 5.54 -12.95 22.46
C THR A 36 4.72 -11.81 21.83
N SER A 37 3.62 -11.38 22.46
CA SER A 37 2.84 -10.21 22.02
C SER A 37 3.64 -8.92 22.14
N THR A 38 4.33 -8.71 23.27
CA THR A 38 5.15 -7.52 23.49
C THR A 38 6.37 -7.49 22.57
N GLU A 39 7.04 -8.62 22.32
CA GLU A 39 8.14 -8.72 21.36
C GLU A 39 7.68 -8.43 19.92
N PHE A 40 6.49 -8.87 19.52
CA PHE A 40 5.92 -8.59 18.21
C PHE A 40 5.56 -7.10 18.04
N GLU A 41 4.95 -6.49 19.05
CA GLU A 41 4.67 -5.05 19.08
C GLU A 41 5.97 -4.22 19.07
N GLU A 42 7.00 -4.64 19.78
CA GLU A 42 8.29 -3.95 19.81
C GLU A 42 9.03 -4.06 18.47
N ARG A 43 8.91 -5.20 17.77
CA ARG A 43 9.44 -5.39 16.42
C ARG A 43 8.70 -4.50 15.41
N GLY A 44 7.36 -4.45 15.48
CA GLY A 44 6.54 -3.55 14.66
C GLY A 44 6.86 -2.08 14.90
N ARG A 45 7.11 -1.66 16.14
CA ARG A 45 7.57 -0.29 16.45
C ARG A 45 8.95 0.01 15.87
N LYS A 46 9.90 -0.92 15.93
CA LYS A 46 11.24 -0.76 15.36
C LYS A 46 11.20 -0.61 13.83
N GLU A 47 10.37 -1.40 13.16
CA GLU A 47 10.16 -1.32 11.72
C GLU A 47 9.49 0.01 11.31
N LEU A 48 8.49 0.47 12.06
CA LEU A 48 7.83 1.76 11.83
C LEU A 48 8.81 2.94 12.00
N VAL A 49 9.66 2.91 13.03
CA VAL A 49 10.69 3.93 13.26
C VAL A 49 11.71 3.95 12.11
N GLN A 50 12.13 2.78 11.62
CA GLN A 50 13.05 2.69 10.49
C GLN A 50 12.42 3.20 9.19
N ALA A 51 11.15 2.86 8.93
CA ALA A 51 10.42 3.37 7.77
C ALA A 51 10.26 4.90 7.80
N ASN A 52 9.97 5.47 8.98
CA ASN A 52 9.91 6.92 9.15
C ASN A 52 11.26 7.59 8.93
N LYS A 53 12.36 6.99 9.40
CA LYS A 53 13.71 7.48 9.14
C LYS A 53 14.04 7.50 7.65
N ASN A 54 13.73 6.42 6.94
CA ASN A 54 13.93 6.34 5.48
C ASN A 54 13.10 7.39 4.74
N LYS A 55 11.86 7.63 5.18
CA LYS A 55 10.98 8.68 4.63
C LYS A 55 11.57 10.07 4.84
N GLU A 56 12.12 10.35 6.02
CA GLU A 56 12.74 11.63 6.36
C GLU A 56 14.03 11.88 5.55
N GLU A 57 14.84 10.85 5.34
CA GLU A 57 16.00 10.91 4.43
C GLU A 57 15.61 11.20 2.97
N LEU A 58 14.51 10.62 2.50
CA LEU A 58 13.96 10.90 1.17
C LEU A 58 13.47 12.35 1.05
N ILE A 59 12.75 12.85 2.06
CA ILE A 59 12.28 14.24 2.12
C ILE A 59 13.47 15.20 2.07
N ASN A 60 14.49 14.99 2.92
CA ASN A 60 15.70 15.81 2.94
C ASN A 60 16.47 15.80 1.60
N THR A 61 16.37 14.70 0.85
CA THR A 61 16.98 14.60 -0.49
C THR A 61 16.19 15.40 -1.52
N LEU A 62 14.85 15.35 -1.46
CA LEU A 62 13.98 16.12 -2.33
C LEU A 62 14.07 17.62 -2.07
N GLU A 63 14.14 18.04 -0.80
CA GLU A 63 14.31 19.44 -0.41
C GLU A 63 15.63 20.02 -0.91
N ARG A 64 16.73 19.25 -0.86
CA ARG A 64 18.01 19.67 -1.45
C ARG A 64 17.92 19.88 -2.96
N LYS A 65 17.26 18.97 -3.68
CA LYS A 65 17.07 19.09 -5.13
C LYS A 65 16.18 20.28 -5.52
N LEU A 66 15.18 20.60 -4.70
CA LEU A 66 14.34 21.78 -4.87
C LEU A 66 15.15 23.07 -4.66
N LEU A 67 15.97 23.13 -3.62
CA LEU A 67 16.83 24.29 -3.36
C LEU A 67 17.86 24.50 -4.48
N GLU A 68 18.43 23.42 -5.00
CA GLU A 68 19.37 23.45 -6.12
C GLU A 68 18.69 23.99 -7.40
N LYS A 69 17.46 23.53 -7.68
CA LYS A 69 16.65 24.07 -8.78
C LYS A 69 16.36 25.57 -8.60
N ASP A 70 16.01 26.01 -7.39
CA ASP A 70 15.72 27.42 -7.12
C ASP A 70 16.97 28.31 -7.25
N ASN A 71 18.15 27.78 -6.89
CA ASN A 71 19.42 28.48 -7.10
C ASN A 71 19.74 28.62 -8.60
N ILE A 72 19.53 27.57 -9.40
CA ILE A 72 19.69 27.62 -10.85
C ILE A 72 18.75 28.66 -11.47
N ILE A 73 17.49 28.71 -11.01
CA ILE A 73 16.51 29.71 -11.48
C ILE A 73 16.98 31.13 -11.14
N LYS A 74 17.51 31.36 -9.94
CA LYS A 74 18.05 32.67 -9.54
C LYS A 74 19.31 33.06 -10.32
N GLU A 75 20.19 32.11 -10.62
CA GLU A 75 21.37 32.34 -11.46
C GLU A 75 20.99 32.69 -12.89
N LEU A 76 20.01 31.99 -13.48
CA LEU A 76 19.46 32.30 -14.79
C LEU A 76 18.80 33.68 -14.82
N GLN A 77 18.08 34.05 -13.74
CA GLN A 77 17.51 35.38 -13.61
C GLN A 77 18.58 36.46 -13.44
N HIS A 78 19.67 36.22 -12.70
CA HIS A 78 20.77 37.17 -12.56
C HIS A 78 21.57 37.36 -13.86
N ALA A 79 21.78 36.28 -14.62
CA ALA A 79 22.42 36.32 -15.94
C ALA A 79 21.60 37.12 -16.97
N GLN A 80 20.29 37.30 -16.75
CA GLN A 80 19.40 38.06 -17.62
C GLN A 80 19.49 39.58 -17.42
N TYR A 81 20.07 40.06 -16.31
CA TYR A 81 20.09 41.49 -15.93
C TYR A 81 21.48 42.12 -15.78
N SER A 82 22.57 41.39 -16.03
CA SER A 82 23.92 41.93 -15.91
C SER A 82 24.81 41.40 -17.04
N TYR A 83 25.37 42.33 -17.81
CA TYR A 83 26.49 42.22 -18.78
C TYR A 83 26.19 42.52 -20.25
N GLU A 84 27.04 43.40 -20.79
CA GLU A 84 27.01 43.97 -22.15
C GLU A 84 27.38 42.95 -23.25
N PRO A 85 26.92 43.18 -24.51
CA PRO A 85 26.59 42.11 -25.45
C PRO A 85 27.72 41.64 -26.38
N LYS A 86 29.01 41.94 -26.12
CA LYS A 86 30.05 41.80 -27.17
C LYS A 86 31.16 40.77 -26.92
N ASP A 87 31.49 40.45 -25.67
CA ASP A 87 32.58 39.48 -25.40
C ASP A 87 32.07 38.06 -25.12
N LEU A 88 30.75 37.88 -25.10
CA LEU A 88 30.09 36.62 -24.78
C LEU A 88 29.84 35.73 -26.00
N GLN A 89 30.04 36.21 -27.23
CA GLN A 89 29.70 35.41 -28.42
C GLN A 89 30.60 34.17 -28.58
N LEU A 90 31.84 34.24 -28.07
CA LEU A 90 32.81 33.15 -28.16
C LEU A 90 32.73 32.18 -26.96
N ASP A 91 32.45 32.68 -25.76
CA ASP A 91 32.23 31.84 -24.57
C ASP A 91 30.83 31.20 -24.56
N PHE A 92 29.83 31.79 -25.25
CA PHE A 92 28.52 31.16 -25.46
C PHE A 92 28.59 29.99 -26.44
N GLU A 93 29.42 30.03 -27.49
CA GLU A 93 29.55 28.88 -28.41
C GLU A 93 30.13 27.65 -27.69
N ILE A 94 31.13 27.84 -26.82
CA ILE A 94 31.76 26.74 -26.07
C ILE A 94 30.85 26.21 -24.95
N ARG A 95 30.04 27.07 -24.33
CA ARG A 95 29.13 26.66 -23.24
C ARG A 95 27.79 26.11 -23.75
N ILE A 96 27.35 26.52 -24.95
CA ILE A 96 26.21 25.91 -25.66
C ILE A 96 26.57 24.50 -26.12
N GLU A 97 27.77 24.24 -26.66
CA GLU A 97 28.20 22.88 -27.01
C GLU A 97 28.25 21.93 -25.78
N SER A 98 28.58 22.46 -24.60
CA SER A 98 28.58 21.68 -23.35
C SER A 98 27.17 21.46 -22.77
N LEU A 99 26.26 22.43 -22.92
CA LEU A 99 24.86 22.32 -22.47
C LEU A 99 23.99 21.52 -23.45
N GLU A 100 24.32 21.49 -24.73
CA GLU A 100 23.71 20.62 -25.75
C GLU A 100 24.05 19.14 -25.52
N GLN A 101 25.21 18.84 -24.93
CA GLN A 101 25.55 17.49 -24.45
C GLN A 101 24.78 17.07 -23.19
N GLU A 102 24.46 18.00 -22.28
CA GLU A 102 23.68 17.72 -21.06
C GLU A 102 22.16 17.68 -21.30
N ALA A 103 21.64 18.53 -22.21
CA ALA A 103 20.22 18.57 -22.59
C ALA A 103 19.76 17.37 -23.43
N ALA A 104 20.69 16.54 -23.93
CA ALA A 104 20.40 15.29 -24.61
C ALA A 104 19.72 14.21 -23.73
N THR A 105 19.48 14.48 -22.43
CA THR A 105 18.82 13.54 -21.51
C THR A 105 17.46 13.97 -20.96
N GLY A 106 16.89 15.12 -21.35
CA GLY A 106 15.57 15.51 -20.82
C GLY A 106 14.88 16.67 -21.53
N GLU A 107 13.85 16.32 -22.31
CA GLU A 107 12.65 17.11 -22.68
C GLU A 107 12.75 18.59 -23.14
N ARG A 108 12.21 18.78 -24.36
CA ARG A 108 11.59 19.97 -24.96
C ARG A 108 12.47 21.21 -25.23
N PHE A 109 12.68 21.46 -26.53
CA PHE A 109 12.50 22.80 -27.11
C PHE A 109 11.89 22.69 -28.53
N THR A 110 10.59 22.94 -28.63
CA THR A 110 9.88 23.22 -29.87
C THR A 110 9.49 24.69 -29.88
N GLU A 111 10.39 25.63 -30.22
CA GLU A 111 9.95 26.99 -30.59
C GLU A 111 10.97 27.93 -31.29
N VAL A 112 12.14 27.47 -31.74
CA VAL A 112 13.10 28.37 -32.43
C VAL A 112 13.14 28.18 -33.96
N TYR A 113 12.48 27.15 -34.50
CA TYR A 113 12.61 26.79 -35.92
C TYR A 113 11.62 27.50 -36.88
N SER A 114 10.66 28.29 -36.40
CA SER A 114 9.73 29.03 -37.27
C SER A 114 10.30 30.35 -37.80
N GLU A 115 11.29 30.95 -37.14
CA GLU A 115 11.82 32.27 -37.54
C GLU A 115 13.11 32.21 -38.38
N SER A 116 13.87 31.10 -38.34
CA SER A 116 15.16 30.98 -39.03
C SER A 116 15.07 30.53 -40.50
N ILE A 117 13.98 29.87 -40.90
CA ILE A 117 13.76 29.39 -42.28
C ILE A 117 13.51 30.55 -43.27
N PRO A 118 12.67 31.56 -42.98
CA PRO A 118 12.44 32.67 -43.93
C PRO A 118 13.67 33.56 -44.12
N ILE A 119 14.53 33.71 -43.10
CA ILE A 119 15.73 34.56 -43.17
C ILE A 119 16.80 33.95 -44.10
N ARG A 120 16.97 32.63 -44.07
CA ARG A 120 17.94 31.92 -44.92
C ARG A 120 17.50 31.92 -46.39
N ASN A 121 16.19 31.83 -46.65
CA ASN A 121 15.62 31.93 -48.01
C ASN A 121 15.74 33.34 -48.61
N GLN A 122 15.57 34.41 -47.82
CA GLN A 122 15.80 35.77 -48.32
C GLN A 122 17.26 36.02 -48.71
N GLN A 123 18.23 35.42 -48.01
CA GLN A 123 19.64 35.54 -48.35
C GLN A 123 20.03 34.69 -49.57
N ALA A 124 19.45 33.49 -49.71
CA ALA A 124 19.65 32.63 -50.87
C ALA A 124 19.03 33.21 -52.16
N ASP A 125 17.81 33.78 -52.09
CA ASP A 125 17.17 34.43 -53.25
C ASP A 125 17.90 35.72 -53.66
N ARG A 126 18.43 36.50 -52.70
CA ARG A 126 19.28 37.66 -53.00
C ARG A 126 20.58 37.25 -53.71
N PHE A 127 21.17 36.12 -53.30
CA PHE A 127 22.38 35.59 -53.93
C PHE A 127 22.10 35.04 -55.34
N LEU A 128 21.00 34.31 -55.55
CA LEU A 128 20.63 33.78 -56.86
C LEU A 128 20.22 34.87 -57.86
N ASN A 129 19.51 35.91 -57.43
CA ASN A 129 19.18 37.07 -58.27
C ASN A 129 20.43 37.86 -58.70
N SER A 130 21.52 37.82 -57.92
CA SER A 130 22.79 38.48 -58.28
C SER A 130 23.58 37.76 -59.39
N ILE A 131 23.26 36.48 -59.67
CA ILE A 131 23.93 35.65 -60.69
C ILE A 131 23.26 35.76 -62.07
N GLN A 132 22.08 36.39 -62.15
CA GLN A 132 21.24 36.43 -63.35
C GLN A 132 21.78 37.31 -64.50
N TYR A 133 22.90 38.04 -64.29
CA TYR A 133 23.47 38.98 -65.25
C TYR A 133 24.65 38.46 -66.09
N GLY A 134 24.91 37.15 -66.17
CA GLY A 134 25.97 36.64 -67.03
C GLY A 134 25.76 35.23 -67.56
N ASN A 135 25.68 35.08 -68.89
CA ASN A 135 25.71 33.85 -69.70
C ASN A 135 24.60 32.79 -69.47
N SER A 136 24.04 32.30 -70.58
CA SER A 136 22.97 31.28 -70.66
C SER A 136 23.30 29.94 -69.96
N ASN A 137 24.58 29.60 -69.79
CA ASN A 137 25.01 28.41 -69.03
C ASN A 137 24.91 28.59 -67.49
N ASN A 138 24.92 29.84 -66.99
CA ASN A 138 24.72 30.10 -65.56
C ASN A 138 23.25 30.06 -65.16
N THR A 139 22.33 30.34 -66.10
CA THR A 139 20.88 30.23 -65.87
C THR A 139 20.49 28.81 -65.50
N SER A 140 20.90 27.81 -66.30
CA SER A 140 20.62 26.39 -66.00
C SER A 140 21.25 25.91 -64.69
N ARG A 141 22.45 26.38 -64.35
CA ARG A 141 23.11 26.04 -63.08
C ARG A 141 22.41 26.68 -61.88
N SER A 142 21.96 27.92 -62.01
CA SER A 142 21.18 28.62 -60.98
C SER A 142 19.80 27.98 -60.77
N GLU A 143 19.16 27.50 -61.85
CA GLU A 143 17.89 26.77 -61.80
C GLU A 143 18.05 25.39 -61.14
N ILE A 144 19.11 24.64 -61.46
CA ILE A 144 19.42 23.35 -60.80
C ILE A 144 19.65 23.56 -59.30
N LEU A 145 20.44 24.56 -58.89
CA LEU A 145 20.65 24.87 -57.48
C LEU A 145 19.35 25.27 -56.76
N ARG A 146 18.45 25.99 -57.45
CA ARG A 146 17.14 26.38 -56.91
C ARG A 146 16.24 25.15 -56.72
N GLN A 147 16.24 24.23 -57.68
CA GLN A 147 15.52 22.96 -57.59
C GLN A 147 16.07 22.07 -56.47
N GLU A 148 17.40 21.98 -56.34
CA GLU A 148 18.04 21.21 -55.25
C GLU A 148 17.72 21.77 -53.86
N CYS A 149 17.69 23.10 -53.70
CA CYS A 149 17.24 23.73 -52.46
C CYS A 149 15.76 23.44 -52.18
N GLN A 150 14.88 23.58 -53.17
CA GLN A 150 13.45 23.25 -53.00
C GLN A 150 13.23 21.79 -52.61
N ILE A 151 13.93 20.85 -53.24
CA ILE A 151 13.82 19.42 -52.90
C ILE A 151 14.33 19.16 -51.47
N ARG A 152 15.41 19.82 -51.04
CA ARG A 152 15.94 19.71 -49.69
C ARG A 152 14.94 20.23 -48.65
N ASP A 153 14.38 21.40 -48.89
CA ASP A 153 13.41 22.02 -47.99
C ASP A 153 12.15 21.17 -47.88
N GLN A 154 11.62 20.68 -49.01
CA GLN A 154 10.48 19.76 -49.05
C GLN A 154 10.76 18.47 -48.28
N LYS A 155 11.95 17.88 -48.44
CA LYS A 155 12.34 16.66 -47.73
C LYS A 155 12.50 16.89 -46.23
N SER A 156 13.06 18.03 -45.83
CA SER A 156 13.18 18.43 -44.42
C SER A 156 11.81 18.68 -43.79
N GLU A 157 10.90 19.32 -44.52
CA GLU A 157 9.53 19.59 -44.07
C GLU A 157 8.70 18.30 -43.94
N GLN A 158 8.85 17.36 -44.88
CA GLN A 158 8.25 16.02 -44.78
C GLN A 158 8.74 15.27 -43.55
N LEU A 159 10.06 15.20 -43.33
CA LEU A 159 10.64 14.55 -42.14
C LEU A 159 10.18 15.19 -40.82
N LEU A 160 10.05 16.52 -40.80
CA LEU A 160 9.54 17.25 -39.64
C LEU A 160 8.07 16.92 -39.37
N ASN A 161 7.24 16.85 -40.42
CA ASN A 161 5.83 16.51 -40.30
C ASN A 161 5.61 15.05 -39.87
N GLU A 162 6.42 14.10 -40.36
CA GLU A 162 6.42 12.72 -39.90
C GLU A 162 6.80 12.62 -38.41
N LYS A 163 7.83 13.36 -37.96
CA LYS A 163 8.19 13.44 -36.53
C LYS A 163 7.04 14.00 -35.69
N LYS A 164 6.39 15.07 -36.13
CA LYS A 164 5.23 15.66 -35.41
C LYS A 164 4.10 14.65 -35.28
N LEU A 165 3.78 13.91 -36.34
CA LEU A 165 2.74 12.88 -36.31
C LEU A 165 3.06 11.77 -35.31
N ILE A 166 4.30 11.25 -35.32
CA ILE A 166 4.74 10.22 -34.38
C ILE A 166 4.70 10.72 -32.93
N ILE A 167 5.09 11.97 -32.67
CA ILE A 167 5.03 12.57 -31.34
C ILE A 167 3.58 12.67 -30.87
N VAL A 168 2.68 13.19 -31.69
CA VAL A 168 1.25 13.32 -31.34
C VAL A 168 0.61 11.96 -31.05
N GLU A 169 0.94 10.94 -31.84
CA GLU A 169 0.42 9.58 -31.63
C GLU A 169 0.95 8.97 -30.33
N ASN A 170 2.23 9.16 -30.02
CA ASN A 170 2.81 8.71 -28.75
C ASN A 170 2.26 9.47 -27.54
N GLU A 171 2.07 10.80 -27.64
CA GLU A 171 1.48 11.62 -26.57
C GLU A 171 0.04 11.17 -26.27
N ARG A 172 -0.72 10.83 -27.32
CA ARG A 172 -2.05 10.25 -27.17
C ARG A 172 -2.00 8.91 -26.44
N HIS A 173 -1.10 8.00 -26.85
CA HIS A 173 -0.98 6.69 -26.22
C HIS A 173 -0.53 6.78 -24.75
N ILE A 174 0.41 7.67 -24.43
CA ILE A 174 0.83 7.96 -23.06
C ILE A 174 -0.36 8.50 -22.23
N SER A 175 -1.17 9.38 -22.81
CA SER A 175 -2.35 9.92 -22.15
C SER A 175 -3.39 8.83 -21.84
N GLU A 176 -3.65 7.92 -22.78
CA GLU A 176 -4.55 6.77 -22.57
C GLU A 176 -4.04 5.87 -21.43
N LEU A 177 -2.75 5.49 -21.44
CA LEU A 177 -2.15 4.68 -20.38
C LEU A 177 -2.20 5.38 -19.01
N GLN A 178 -2.01 6.70 -18.96
CA GLN A 178 -2.13 7.47 -17.71
C GLN A 178 -3.56 7.51 -17.16
N THR A 179 -4.59 7.42 -18.02
CA THR A 179 -5.97 7.33 -17.56
C THR A 179 -6.27 5.97 -16.94
N VAL A 180 -5.85 4.88 -17.60
CA VAL A 180 -6.01 3.51 -17.09
C VAL A 180 -5.34 3.34 -15.73
N ILE A 181 -4.10 3.81 -15.58
CA ILE A 181 -3.34 3.73 -14.32
C ILE A 181 -4.06 4.50 -13.19
N ARG A 182 -4.57 5.70 -13.47
CA ARG A 182 -5.32 6.50 -12.47
C ARG A 182 -6.60 5.81 -12.03
N ASP A 183 -7.30 5.15 -12.93
CA ASP A 183 -8.52 4.42 -12.60
C ASP A 183 -8.21 3.16 -11.77
N GLN A 184 -7.16 2.42 -12.13
CA GLN A 184 -6.68 1.27 -11.33
C GLN A 184 -6.20 1.68 -9.93
N GLU A 185 -5.48 2.80 -9.79
CA GLU A 185 -5.09 3.35 -8.48
C GLU A 185 -6.30 3.65 -7.60
N ARG A 186 -7.37 4.20 -8.18
CA ARG A 186 -8.63 4.43 -7.46
C ARG A 186 -9.27 3.13 -7.02
N GLU A 187 -9.31 2.11 -7.88
CA GLU A 187 -9.85 0.79 -7.55
C GLU A 187 -9.07 0.11 -6.42
N ILE A 188 -7.74 0.14 -6.48
CA ILE A 188 -6.84 -0.36 -5.42
C ILE A 188 -7.09 0.37 -4.10
N ASN A 189 -7.18 1.70 -4.11
CA ASN A 189 -7.47 2.50 -2.92
C ASN A 189 -8.84 2.16 -2.31
N ASN A 190 -9.87 1.99 -3.16
CA ASN A 190 -11.20 1.60 -2.71
C ASN A 190 -11.23 0.19 -2.12
N ALA A 191 -10.52 -0.76 -2.72
CA ALA A 191 -10.39 -2.12 -2.19
C ALA A 191 -9.64 -2.13 -0.85
N ASN A 192 -8.58 -1.34 -0.72
CA ASN A 192 -7.85 -1.17 0.54
C ASN A 192 -8.74 -0.59 1.66
N ALA A 193 -9.54 0.43 1.35
CA ALA A 193 -10.48 0.99 2.31
C ALA A 193 -11.51 -0.06 2.79
N LYS A 194 -12.03 -0.88 1.87
CA LYS A 194 -12.92 -2.00 2.23
C LYS A 194 -12.22 -3.05 3.09
N LEU A 195 -10.98 -3.42 2.76
CA LEU A 195 -10.20 -4.36 3.58
C LEU A 195 -10.00 -3.85 5.00
N GLN A 196 -9.70 -2.57 5.18
CA GLN A 196 -9.57 -1.97 6.50
C GLN A 196 -10.89 -2.01 7.29
N GLN A 197 -12.02 -1.73 6.65
CA GLN A 197 -13.33 -1.81 7.28
C GLN A 197 -13.68 -3.25 7.70
N ILE A 198 -13.44 -4.23 6.83
CA ILE A 198 -13.68 -5.64 7.14
C ILE A 198 -12.76 -6.10 8.29
N GLN A 199 -11.49 -5.70 8.28
CA GLN A 199 -10.55 -6.02 9.35
C GLN A 199 -10.99 -5.44 10.71
N GLN A 200 -11.49 -4.20 10.73
CA GLN A 200 -12.07 -3.60 11.93
C GLN A 200 -13.28 -4.38 12.42
N SER A 201 -14.17 -4.78 11.51
CA SER A 201 -15.34 -5.62 11.85
C SER A 201 -14.93 -6.97 12.44
N LEU A 202 -13.91 -7.64 11.87
CA LEU A 202 -13.36 -8.89 12.40
C LEU A 202 -12.82 -8.73 13.82
N ASN A 203 -12.06 -7.66 14.08
CA ASN A 203 -11.52 -7.39 15.40
C ASN A 203 -12.62 -7.16 16.45
N THR A 204 -13.67 -6.41 16.10
CA THR A 204 -14.83 -6.19 16.98
C THR A 204 -15.56 -7.51 17.27
N GLN A 205 -15.84 -8.31 16.23
CA GLN A 205 -16.50 -9.60 16.41
C GLN A 205 -15.66 -10.58 17.22
N GLN A 206 -14.34 -10.57 17.05
CA GLN A 206 -13.43 -11.39 17.85
C GLN A 206 -13.48 -10.98 19.33
N HIS A 207 -13.50 -9.68 19.62
CA HIS A 207 -13.66 -9.19 20.99
C HIS A 207 -15.02 -9.61 21.59
N GLU A 208 -16.10 -9.51 20.82
CA GLU A 208 -17.44 -9.97 21.26
C GLU A 208 -17.44 -11.47 21.56
N LEU A 209 -16.78 -12.28 20.73
CA LEU A 209 -16.63 -13.72 20.96
C LEU A 209 -15.89 -14.03 22.27
N ASP A 210 -14.83 -13.30 22.57
CA ASP A 210 -14.05 -13.50 23.78
C ASP A 210 -14.85 -13.08 25.02
N ASN A 211 -15.59 -11.96 24.96
CA ASN A 211 -16.51 -11.55 26.02
C ASN A 211 -17.60 -12.59 26.28
N CYS A 212 -18.24 -13.10 25.22
CA CYS A 212 -19.26 -14.14 25.33
C CYS A 212 -18.71 -15.42 25.96
N ARG A 213 -17.51 -15.86 25.56
CA ARG A 213 -16.83 -17.02 26.14
C ARG A 213 -16.56 -16.82 27.63
N GLN A 214 -15.99 -15.67 27.99
CA GLN A 214 -15.69 -15.34 29.38
C GLN A 214 -16.96 -15.34 30.24
N LYS A 215 -18.04 -14.70 29.76
CA LYS A 215 -19.33 -14.66 30.47
C LYS A 215 -19.88 -16.07 30.68
N ARG A 216 -19.85 -16.92 29.65
CA ARG A 216 -20.29 -18.32 29.74
C ARG A 216 -19.45 -19.11 30.75
N ASP A 217 -18.13 -18.92 30.77
CA ASP A 217 -17.24 -19.62 31.68
C ASP A 217 -17.51 -19.24 33.14
N ILE A 218 -17.74 -17.96 33.43
CA ILE A 218 -18.15 -17.49 34.75
C ILE A 218 -19.47 -18.12 35.17
N LEU A 219 -20.50 -18.06 34.30
CA LEU A 219 -21.81 -18.64 34.59
C LEU A 219 -21.74 -20.16 34.82
N THR A 220 -20.85 -20.86 34.11
CA THR A 220 -20.65 -22.30 34.29
C THR A 220 -20.05 -22.60 35.65
N VAL A 221 -19.09 -21.78 36.12
CA VAL A 221 -18.52 -21.90 37.46
C VAL A 221 -19.58 -21.62 38.52
N ASP A 222 -20.36 -20.53 38.38
CA ASP A 222 -21.43 -20.18 39.31
C ASP A 222 -22.51 -21.28 39.38
N LEU A 223 -22.86 -21.88 38.24
CA LEU A 223 -23.79 -23.01 38.17
C LEU A 223 -23.25 -24.22 38.95
N ASN A 224 -21.98 -24.58 38.76
CA ASN A 224 -21.37 -25.71 39.45
C ASN A 224 -21.33 -25.48 40.97
N ILE A 225 -20.97 -24.27 41.42
CA ILE A 225 -21.00 -23.90 42.83
C ILE A 225 -22.42 -24.04 43.39
N ALA A 226 -23.44 -23.53 42.69
CA ALA A 226 -24.83 -23.63 43.13
C ALA A 226 -25.31 -25.10 43.24
N ILE A 227 -24.90 -25.96 42.31
CA ILE A 227 -25.19 -27.40 42.34
C ILE A 227 -24.51 -28.06 43.55
N GLU A 228 -23.22 -27.84 43.77
CA GLU A 228 -22.46 -28.41 44.88
C GLU A 228 -23.05 -28.01 46.25
N GLU A 229 -23.41 -26.74 46.41
CA GLU A 229 -24.05 -26.28 47.65
C GLU A 229 -25.43 -26.92 47.85
N ASN A 230 -26.22 -27.11 46.79
CA ASN A 230 -27.50 -27.82 46.87
C ASN A 230 -27.33 -29.28 47.27
N GLU A 231 -26.32 -29.97 46.74
CA GLU A 231 -25.99 -31.34 47.14
C GLU A 231 -25.62 -31.42 48.63
N ALA A 232 -24.82 -30.47 49.13
CA ALA A 232 -24.48 -30.38 50.54
C ALA A 232 -25.71 -30.15 51.45
N HIS A 233 -26.66 -29.31 51.02
CA HIS A 233 -27.93 -29.11 51.74
C HIS A 233 -28.81 -30.35 51.73
N LEU A 234 -28.90 -31.07 50.60
CA LEU A 234 -29.62 -32.34 50.52
C LEU A 234 -29.03 -33.38 51.47
N ASP A 235 -27.70 -33.49 51.53
CA ASP A 235 -27.04 -34.40 52.47
C ASP A 235 -27.27 -33.99 53.93
N ARG A 236 -27.33 -32.68 54.22
CA ARG A 236 -27.70 -32.19 55.56
C ARG A 236 -29.13 -32.55 55.94
N ILE A 237 -30.09 -32.42 55.02
CA ILE A 237 -31.49 -32.84 55.23
C ILE A 237 -31.55 -34.34 55.49
N ARG A 238 -30.90 -35.17 54.66
CA ARG A 238 -30.85 -36.62 54.84
C ARG A 238 -30.27 -37.01 56.20
N ALA A 239 -29.25 -36.30 56.67
CA ALA A 239 -28.66 -36.53 57.99
C ALA A 239 -29.63 -36.17 59.13
N LEU A 240 -30.35 -35.04 59.03
CA LEU A 240 -31.36 -34.62 60.01
C LEU A 240 -32.57 -35.56 60.01
N GLU A 241 -33.03 -36.02 58.85
CA GLU A 241 -34.11 -37.00 58.72
C GLU A 241 -33.74 -38.33 59.40
N ARG A 242 -32.52 -38.84 59.18
CA ARG A 242 -32.02 -40.03 59.92
C ARG A 242 -31.94 -39.80 61.43
N GLN A 243 -31.50 -38.61 61.86
CA GLN A 243 -31.49 -38.27 63.28
C GLN A 243 -32.90 -38.28 63.85
N LEU A 244 -33.87 -37.68 63.15
CA LEU A 244 -35.29 -37.67 63.51
C LEU A 244 -35.83 -39.10 63.68
N GLU A 245 -35.53 -39.97 62.72
CA GLU A 245 -35.97 -41.37 62.68
C GLU A 245 -35.37 -42.18 63.84
N MET A 246 -34.07 -42.02 64.13
CA MET A 246 -33.45 -42.62 65.33
C MET A 246 -34.04 -42.05 66.61
N THR A 247 -34.34 -40.75 66.67
CA THR A 247 -34.90 -40.12 67.87
C THR A 247 -36.33 -40.59 68.16
N GLN A 248 -37.15 -40.86 67.15
CA GLN A 248 -38.52 -41.39 67.36
C GLN A 248 -38.54 -42.78 68.00
N THR A 249 -37.43 -43.53 67.95
CA THR A 249 -37.29 -44.84 68.63
C THR A 249 -36.84 -44.76 70.09
N ARG A 250 -36.50 -43.56 70.60
CA ARG A 250 -36.08 -43.32 71.99
C ARG A 250 -37.04 -42.30 72.63
N ASN A 251 -37.35 -42.41 73.93
CA ASN A 251 -38.27 -41.50 74.62
C ASN A 251 -37.76 -40.05 74.60
N ILE A 252 -38.32 -39.20 73.73
CA ILE A 252 -37.96 -37.77 73.61
C ILE A 252 -39.20 -36.89 73.65
N THR A 253 -39.02 -35.62 74.03
CA THR A 253 -40.09 -34.64 74.14
C THR A 253 -40.58 -34.17 72.76
N PRO A 254 -41.89 -33.88 72.63
CA PRO A 254 -42.47 -33.32 71.41
C PRO A 254 -41.76 -32.07 70.88
N GLU A 255 -41.14 -31.27 71.76
CA GLU A 255 -40.42 -30.06 71.35
C GLU A 255 -39.19 -30.35 70.48
N GLN A 256 -38.45 -31.44 70.76
CA GLN A 256 -37.27 -31.79 69.97
C GLN A 256 -37.68 -32.27 68.57
N ILE A 257 -38.78 -33.01 68.45
CA ILE A 257 -39.34 -33.43 67.17
C ILE A 257 -39.77 -32.20 66.35
N ALA A 258 -40.50 -31.27 66.97
CA ALA A 258 -40.92 -30.03 66.32
C ALA A 258 -39.74 -29.17 65.86
N HIS A 259 -38.66 -29.10 66.65
CA HIS A 259 -37.46 -28.34 66.30
C HIS A 259 -36.77 -28.88 65.04
N TYR A 260 -36.54 -30.20 64.97
CA TYR A 260 -35.92 -30.80 63.78
C TYR A 260 -36.83 -30.73 62.55
N GLN A 261 -38.15 -30.90 62.72
CA GLN A 261 -39.11 -30.72 61.62
C GLN A 261 -39.09 -29.29 61.06
N GLY A 262 -39.01 -28.28 61.93
CA GLY A 262 -38.89 -26.88 61.51
C GLY A 262 -37.62 -26.64 60.68
N ILE A 263 -36.46 -27.13 61.15
CA ILE A 263 -35.19 -27.00 60.41
C ILE A 263 -35.26 -27.71 59.05
N ILE A 264 -35.86 -28.90 58.99
CA ILE A 264 -35.99 -29.65 57.73
C ILE A 264 -36.87 -28.90 56.73
N GLU A 265 -38.02 -28.36 57.16
CA GLU A 265 -38.90 -27.59 56.27
C GLU A 265 -38.24 -26.29 55.79
N ASP A 266 -37.52 -25.58 56.65
CA ASP A 266 -36.76 -24.38 56.26
C ASP A 266 -35.68 -24.72 55.21
N LEU A 267 -34.93 -25.81 55.42
CA LEU A 267 -33.93 -26.27 54.45
C LEU A 267 -34.57 -26.72 53.13
N LYS A 268 -35.75 -27.37 53.16
CA LYS A 268 -36.51 -27.73 51.95
C LYS A 268 -37.03 -26.50 51.21
N ALA A 269 -37.44 -25.44 51.91
CA ALA A 269 -37.83 -24.18 51.30
C ALA A 269 -36.62 -23.48 50.64
N GLN A 270 -35.46 -23.45 51.31
CA GLN A 270 -34.23 -22.89 50.75
C GLN A 270 -33.75 -23.65 49.51
N LEU A 271 -33.84 -24.99 49.49
CA LEU A 271 -33.51 -25.79 48.31
C LEU A 271 -34.37 -25.45 47.11
N ARG A 272 -35.70 -25.29 47.29
CA ARG A 272 -36.60 -24.91 46.19
C ARG A 272 -36.21 -23.57 45.55
N HIS A 273 -35.90 -22.56 46.37
CA HIS A 273 -35.42 -21.27 45.86
C HIS A 273 -34.09 -21.38 45.10
N ARG A 274 -33.18 -22.23 45.56
CA ARG A 274 -31.90 -22.46 44.90
C ARG A 274 -32.04 -23.27 43.61
N GLU A 275 -32.95 -24.23 43.55
CA GLU A 275 -33.31 -24.95 42.33
C GLU A 275 -33.83 -23.99 41.24
N ASP A 276 -34.68 -23.02 41.60
CA ASP A 276 -35.10 -21.96 40.67
C ASP A 276 -33.91 -21.14 40.16
N SER A 277 -32.95 -20.82 41.04
CA SER A 277 -31.72 -20.10 40.68
C SER A 277 -30.85 -20.91 39.71
N ILE A 278 -30.69 -22.22 39.95
CA ILE A 278 -29.96 -23.15 39.06
C ILE A 278 -30.63 -23.18 37.68
N GLN A 279 -31.96 -23.32 37.63
CA GLN A 279 -32.69 -23.29 36.36
C GLN A 279 -32.50 -21.98 35.60
N ASN A 280 -32.49 -20.84 36.30
CA ASN A 280 -32.24 -19.53 35.70
C ASN A 280 -30.80 -19.41 35.17
N LEU A 281 -29.79 -19.90 35.91
CA LEU A 281 -28.41 -19.95 35.44
C LEU A 281 -28.28 -20.84 34.20
N GLN A 282 -28.91 -22.02 34.20
CA GLN A 282 -28.93 -22.93 33.06
C GLN A 282 -29.47 -22.24 31.79
N ARG A 283 -30.64 -21.59 31.89
CA ARG A 283 -31.23 -20.85 30.77
C ARG A 283 -30.30 -19.73 30.28
N THR A 284 -29.64 -19.03 31.20
CA THR A 284 -28.72 -17.94 30.84
C THR A 284 -27.47 -18.46 30.12
N ILE A 285 -26.98 -19.64 30.50
CA ILE A 285 -25.88 -20.33 29.80
C ILE A 285 -26.33 -20.76 28.40
N ASP A 286 -27.50 -21.40 28.27
CA ASP A 286 -28.04 -21.83 26.99
C ASP A 286 -28.22 -20.65 26.02
N ASP A 287 -28.77 -19.52 26.51
CA ASP A 287 -28.89 -18.28 25.74
C ASP A 287 -27.51 -17.73 25.33
N SER A 288 -26.54 -17.76 26.24
CA SER A 288 -25.16 -17.31 25.97
C SER A 288 -24.46 -18.20 24.93
N ASP A 289 -24.66 -19.51 24.98
CA ASP A 289 -24.13 -20.47 24.01
C ASP A 289 -24.78 -20.29 22.62
N ARG A 290 -26.08 -19.97 22.59
CA ARG A 290 -26.77 -19.61 21.35
C ARG A 290 -26.19 -18.35 20.73
N THR A 291 -26.05 -17.26 21.50
CA THR A 291 -25.44 -16.02 21.02
C THR A 291 -24.02 -16.27 20.52
N LEU A 292 -23.22 -17.04 21.28
CA LEU A 292 -21.85 -17.38 20.90
C LEU A 292 -21.80 -18.17 19.59
N LYS A 293 -22.74 -19.08 19.34
CA LYS A 293 -22.85 -19.80 18.06
C LYS A 293 -23.20 -18.86 16.90
N GLU A 294 -24.15 -17.96 17.10
CA GLU A 294 -24.57 -16.96 16.10
C GLU A 294 -23.42 -15.99 15.75
N THR A 295 -22.72 -15.46 16.76
CA THR A 295 -21.56 -14.59 16.56
C THR A 295 -20.42 -15.32 15.86
N ARG A 296 -20.16 -16.61 16.17
CA ARG A 296 -19.15 -17.41 15.47
C ARG A 296 -19.49 -17.60 13.99
N GLN A 297 -20.75 -17.87 13.67
CA GLN A 297 -21.18 -18.00 12.27
C GLN A 297 -21.01 -16.69 11.51
N SER A 298 -21.40 -15.58 12.13
CA SER A 298 -21.20 -14.23 11.57
C SER A 298 -19.71 -13.95 11.32
N HIS A 299 -18.86 -14.19 12.32
CA HIS A 299 -17.40 -14.04 12.20
C HIS A 299 -16.80 -14.86 11.05
N ASN A 300 -17.19 -16.14 10.92
CA ASN A 300 -16.72 -16.98 9.82
C ASN A 300 -17.14 -16.44 8.44
N THR A 301 -18.33 -15.83 8.35
CA THR A 301 -18.81 -15.22 7.11
C THR A 301 -17.96 -14.01 6.74
N VAL A 302 -17.75 -13.11 7.71
CA VAL A 302 -16.92 -11.92 7.52
C VAL A 302 -15.47 -12.31 7.20
N GLN A 303 -14.94 -13.37 7.82
CA GLN A 303 -13.59 -13.87 7.54
C GLN A 303 -13.48 -14.40 6.10
N SER A 304 -14.51 -15.08 5.61
CA SER A 304 -14.56 -15.52 4.21
C SER A 304 -14.58 -14.32 3.25
N ASP A 305 -15.37 -13.29 3.57
CA ASP A 305 -15.45 -12.07 2.76
C ASP A 305 -14.12 -11.29 2.78
N TYR A 306 -13.44 -11.26 3.92
CA TYR A 306 -12.08 -10.72 4.04
C TYR A 306 -11.12 -11.43 3.11
N ASN A 307 -11.04 -12.77 3.20
CA ASN A 307 -10.13 -13.56 2.37
C ASN A 307 -10.40 -13.37 0.87
N ARG A 308 -11.68 -13.31 0.48
CA ARG A 308 -12.09 -13.06 -0.92
C ARG A 308 -11.67 -11.66 -1.39
N THR A 309 -11.88 -10.66 -0.55
CA THR A 309 -11.52 -9.27 -0.87
C THR A 309 -10.00 -9.10 -0.92
N GLN A 310 -9.26 -9.77 -0.05
CA GLN A 310 -7.81 -9.76 -0.03
C GLN A 310 -7.24 -10.38 -1.30
N LEU A 311 -7.73 -11.55 -1.69
CA LEU A 311 -7.31 -12.18 -2.95
C LEU A 311 -7.60 -11.28 -4.15
N HIS A 312 -8.76 -10.63 -4.18
CA HIS A 312 -9.10 -9.70 -5.24
C HIS A 312 -8.17 -8.48 -5.26
N TYR A 313 -7.82 -7.93 -4.11
CA TYR A 313 -6.84 -6.85 -3.98
C TYR A 313 -5.47 -7.26 -4.52
N GLU A 314 -4.96 -8.43 -4.12
CA GLU A 314 -3.68 -8.96 -4.58
C GLU A 314 -3.67 -9.16 -6.11
N GLN A 315 -4.78 -9.62 -6.69
CA GLN A 315 -4.93 -9.73 -8.14
C GLN A 315 -4.85 -8.37 -8.84
N MET A 316 -5.55 -7.36 -8.33
CA MET A 316 -5.51 -6.01 -8.89
C MET A 316 -4.11 -5.37 -8.76
N GLU A 317 -3.45 -5.56 -7.61
CA GLU A 317 -2.09 -5.04 -7.40
C GLU A 317 -1.09 -5.68 -8.38
N ASN A 318 -1.19 -6.99 -8.61
CA ASN A 318 -0.36 -7.69 -9.58
C ASN A 318 -0.62 -7.23 -11.02
N GLN A 319 -1.89 -7.01 -11.38
CA GLN A 319 -2.24 -6.48 -12.69
C GLN A 319 -1.68 -5.07 -12.90
N TYR A 320 -1.83 -4.19 -11.91
CA TYR A 320 -1.28 -2.83 -11.95
C TYR A 320 0.24 -2.83 -12.10
N LYS A 321 0.96 -3.71 -11.39
CA LYS A 321 2.40 -3.88 -11.56
C LYS A 321 2.77 -4.31 -12.98
N ALA A 322 2.05 -5.27 -13.55
CA ALA A 322 2.29 -5.73 -14.93
C ALA A 322 2.05 -4.61 -15.96
N ASP A 323 0.98 -3.83 -15.79
CA ASP A 323 0.65 -2.72 -16.70
C ASP A 323 1.68 -1.58 -16.60
N LEU A 324 2.21 -1.31 -15.39
CA LEU A 324 3.33 -0.38 -15.21
C LEU A 324 4.60 -0.85 -15.91
N GLU A 325 4.94 -2.14 -15.79
CA GLU A 325 6.11 -2.72 -16.47
C GLU A 325 5.99 -2.61 -18.00
N ASP A 326 4.81 -2.92 -18.57
CA ASP A 326 4.55 -2.80 -20.00
C ASP A 326 4.66 -1.33 -20.50
N ARG A 327 4.14 -0.39 -19.71
CA ARG A 327 4.30 1.04 -20.00
C ARG A 327 5.77 1.46 -19.99
N ASP A 328 6.54 1.04 -18.99
CA ASP A 328 7.95 1.39 -18.89
C ASP A 328 8.76 0.79 -20.05
N GLN A 329 8.45 -0.45 -20.48
CA GLN A 329 9.03 -1.05 -21.68
C GLN A 329 8.68 -0.26 -22.95
N THR A 330 7.42 0.17 -23.08
CA THR A 330 6.97 1.02 -24.19
C THR A 330 7.72 2.35 -24.22
N ILE A 331 7.87 3.02 -23.07
CA ILE A 331 8.65 4.26 -22.94
C ILE A 331 10.10 4.05 -23.37
N VAL A 332 10.74 2.95 -22.93
CA VAL A 332 12.11 2.63 -23.33
C VAL A 332 12.22 2.40 -24.85
N SER A 333 11.26 1.70 -25.45
CA SER A 333 11.20 1.47 -26.90
C SER A 333 11.05 2.78 -27.68
N LEU A 334 10.16 3.67 -27.24
CA LEU A 334 9.95 4.98 -27.85
C LEU A 334 11.19 5.87 -27.73
N ARG A 335 11.85 5.88 -26.56
CA ARG A 335 13.12 6.61 -26.37
C ARG A 335 14.21 6.12 -27.31
N LYS A 336 14.35 4.80 -27.51
CA LYS A 336 15.31 4.22 -28.47
C LYS A 336 15.01 4.66 -29.90
N LYS A 337 13.75 4.67 -30.32
CA LYS A 337 13.35 5.15 -31.65
C LYS A 337 13.64 6.63 -31.83
N LEU A 338 13.43 7.44 -30.80
CA LEU A 338 13.71 8.88 -30.82
C LEU A 338 15.22 9.13 -31.01
N VAL A 339 16.06 8.50 -30.20
CA VAL A 339 17.54 8.59 -30.31
C VAL A 339 18.02 8.19 -31.71
N ALA A 340 17.53 7.07 -32.25
CA ALA A 340 17.91 6.64 -33.60
C ALA A 340 17.50 7.65 -34.69
N LYS A 341 16.39 8.37 -34.49
CA LYS A 341 15.95 9.43 -35.40
C LYS A 341 16.74 10.72 -35.24
N ASP A 342 17.26 11.00 -34.05
CA ASP A 342 18.15 12.13 -33.83
C ASP A 342 19.53 11.87 -34.45
N ASP A 343 20.07 10.65 -34.34
CA ASP A 343 21.28 10.22 -35.05
C ASP A 343 21.15 10.36 -36.59
N GLU A 344 19.97 10.04 -37.14
CA GLU A 344 19.69 10.19 -38.58
C GLU A 344 19.74 11.66 -39.01
N ILE A 345 19.22 12.57 -38.18
CA ILE A 345 19.26 14.01 -38.43
C ILE A 345 20.68 14.53 -38.34
N ASP A 346 21.45 14.13 -37.35
CA ASP A 346 22.83 14.60 -37.20
C ASP A 346 23.70 14.16 -38.37
N LYS A 347 23.49 12.95 -38.90
CA LYS A 347 24.12 12.51 -40.16
C LYS A 347 23.72 13.38 -41.35
N LEU A 348 22.45 13.75 -41.47
CA LEU A 348 21.98 14.66 -42.52
C LEU A 348 22.59 16.06 -42.37
N ARG A 349 22.64 16.60 -41.15
CA ARG A 349 23.27 17.89 -40.84
C ARG A 349 24.76 17.88 -41.18
N GLN A 350 25.50 16.85 -40.78
CA GLN A 350 26.92 16.70 -41.12
C GLN A 350 27.14 16.60 -42.63
N SER A 351 26.27 15.88 -43.35
CA SER A 351 26.29 15.79 -44.81
C SER A 351 26.07 17.15 -45.47
N ASP A 352 25.14 17.94 -44.96
CA ASP A 352 24.85 19.28 -45.48
C ASP A 352 25.99 20.27 -45.20
N ILE A 353 26.58 20.24 -43.98
CA ILE A 353 27.79 21.01 -43.66
C ILE A 353 28.94 20.62 -44.59
N ALA A 354 29.17 19.33 -44.82
CA ALA A 354 30.23 18.85 -45.69
C ALA A 354 30.04 19.33 -47.14
N LYS A 355 28.81 19.29 -47.66
CA LYS A 355 28.48 19.83 -48.99
C LYS A 355 28.73 21.34 -49.06
N GLU A 356 28.35 22.09 -48.02
CA GLU A 356 28.54 23.53 -47.96
C GLU A 356 30.03 23.92 -47.95
N VAL A 357 30.86 23.17 -47.19
CA VAL A 357 32.32 23.33 -47.20
C VAL A 357 32.91 23.08 -48.59
N VAL A 358 32.47 22.05 -49.30
CA VAL A 358 32.92 21.75 -50.67
C VAL A 358 32.50 22.86 -51.63
N ILE A 359 31.26 23.35 -51.54
CA ILE A 359 30.76 24.46 -52.35
C ILE A 359 31.60 25.72 -52.10
N ASN A 360 31.92 26.04 -50.84
CA ASN A 360 32.72 27.20 -50.49
C ASN A 360 34.16 27.11 -51.02
N LYS A 361 34.79 25.92 -50.98
CA LYS A 361 36.11 25.66 -51.60
C LYS A 361 36.09 25.82 -53.13
N LEU A 362 35.01 25.40 -53.79
CA LEU A 362 34.86 25.58 -55.24
C LEU A 362 34.62 27.06 -55.59
N ARG A 363 33.85 27.79 -54.77
CA ARG A 363 33.65 29.23 -54.92
C ARG A 363 34.92 30.03 -54.74
N SER A 364 35.79 29.68 -53.79
CA SER A 364 37.07 30.37 -53.60
C SER A 364 38.02 30.14 -54.79
N LYS A 365 38.16 28.91 -55.26
CA LYS A 365 38.98 28.59 -56.45
C LYS A 365 38.50 29.28 -57.72
N SER A 366 37.19 29.44 -57.88
CA SER A 366 36.61 30.16 -59.02
C SER A 366 36.76 31.69 -58.94
N ARG A 367 37.12 32.26 -57.79
CA ARG A 367 37.44 33.69 -57.63
C ARG A 367 38.92 33.99 -57.81
N GLU A 368 39.77 32.97 -57.67
CA GLU A 368 41.23 33.05 -57.84
C GLU A 368 41.69 32.84 -59.29
N SER A 369 40.84 32.24 -60.13
CA SER A 369 41.04 32.08 -61.58
C SER A 369 40.22 33.08 -62.36
#